data_AF-D6TKT0-F1
#
_entry.id   AF-D6TKT0-F1
#
_cell.length_a   1.000
_cell.length_b   1.000
_cell.length_c   1.000
_cell.angle_alpha   90.00
_cell.angle_beta   90.00
_cell.angle_gamma   90.00
#
_symmetry.space_group_name_H-M   'P 1'
#
loop_
_entity.id
_entity.type
_entity.pdbx_description
1 polymer ?
#
loop_
_entity_poly.entity_id
_entity_poly.type
_entity_poly.pdbx_seq_one_letter_code
_entity_poly.pdbx_strand_id
1 'polypeptide(L)'
;MTENLNASGSATNAGIDYQQRVAAWLLVALLFGKDISRDFGGLNNNSPIKNVAFETNDSVDDLKAELNDKSVVYLQVKRSINLSTNVNSDFHKTMKQFIKQFVSHKHSKNYFVLATSSDTSSKVSKDLFKILESIRLNPHSAG
;
A
#
# COMPACT_ATOMS: atom_id res chain seq x y z
N MET A 1 6.77 -17.20 -32.52
CA MET A 1 6.66 -15.94 -31.74
C MET A 1 5.19 -15.62 -31.54
N THR A 2 4.51 -16.22 -30.56
CA THR A 2 3.06 -15.96 -30.33
C THR A 2 2.58 -16.26 -28.89
N GLU A 3 3.46 -16.42 -27.89
CA GLU A 3 3.01 -16.81 -26.53
C GLU A 3 2.98 -15.68 -25.48
N ASN A 4 3.55 -14.50 -25.74
CA ASN A 4 3.67 -13.45 -24.69
C ASN A 4 2.56 -12.38 -24.68
N LEU A 5 1.68 -12.34 -25.68
CA LEU A 5 0.63 -11.31 -25.75
C LEU A 5 -0.55 -11.62 -24.80
N ASN A 6 -0.95 -12.89 -24.70
CA ASN A 6 -2.09 -13.29 -23.86
C ASN A 6 -1.74 -13.31 -22.37
N ALA A 7 -0.51 -13.70 -22.01
CA ALA A 7 -0.04 -13.73 -20.63
C ALA A 7 0.05 -12.32 -20.02
N SER A 8 0.53 -11.35 -20.82
CA SER A 8 0.59 -9.95 -20.38
C SER A 8 -0.80 -9.35 -20.16
N GLY A 9 -1.77 -9.63 -21.05
CA GLY A 9 -3.15 -9.15 -20.89
C GLY A 9 -3.85 -9.75 -19.67
N SER A 10 -3.68 -11.07 -19.44
CA SER A 10 -4.26 -11.74 -18.27
C SER A 10 -3.63 -11.28 -16.95
N ALA A 11 -2.31 -11.07 -16.90
CA ALA A 11 -1.62 -10.58 -15.71
C ALA A 11 -2.02 -9.14 -15.37
N THR A 12 -2.10 -8.27 -16.37
CA THR A 12 -2.59 -6.88 -16.23
C THR A 12 -4.03 -6.85 -15.72
N ASN A 13 -4.93 -7.64 -16.32
CA ASN A 13 -6.33 -7.69 -15.88
C ASN A 13 -6.48 -8.14 -14.43
N ALA A 14 -5.69 -9.12 -14.00
CA ALA A 14 -5.72 -9.59 -12.61
C ALA A 14 -5.08 -8.59 -11.62
N GLY A 15 -4.11 -7.79 -12.06
CA GLY A 15 -3.60 -6.67 -11.26
C GLY A 15 -4.65 -5.58 -11.06
N ILE A 16 -5.33 -5.20 -12.14
CA ILE A 16 -6.42 -4.20 -12.13
C ILE A 16 -7.59 -4.68 -11.27
N ASP A 17 -8.04 -5.93 -11.44
CA ASP A 17 -9.11 -6.52 -10.62
C ASP A 17 -8.75 -6.47 -9.12
N TYR A 18 -7.50 -6.77 -8.77
CA TYR A 18 -7.06 -6.66 -7.37
C TYR A 18 -7.10 -5.22 -6.84
N GLN A 19 -6.64 -4.25 -7.63
CA GLN A 19 -6.73 -2.82 -7.28
C GLN A 19 -8.19 -2.39 -7.09
N GLN A 20 -9.10 -2.84 -7.96
CA GLN A 20 -10.53 -2.56 -7.86
C GLN A 20 -11.17 -3.17 -6.60
N ARG A 21 -10.70 -4.33 -6.14
CA ARG A 21 -11.18 -4.92 -4.87
C ARG A 21 -10.71 -4.14 -3.65
N VAL A 22 -9.45 -3.69 -3.63
CA VAL A 22 -8.93 -2.84 -2.55
C VAL A 22 -9.65 -1.50 -2.53
N ALA A 23 -9.88 -0.91 -3.70
CA ALA A 23 -10.70 0.28 -3.89
C ALA A 23 -12.12 0.11 -3.32
N ALA A 24 -12.81 -0.96 -3.70
CA ALA A 24 -14.16 -1.24 -3.22
C ALA A 24 -14.20 -1.39 -1.69
N TRP A 25 -13.20 -2.04 -1.09
CA TRP A 25 -13.09 -2.17 0.36
C TRP A 25 -12.97 -0.80 1.05
N LEU A 26 -12.14 0.11 0.53
CA LEU A 26 -12.01 1.48 1.06
C LEU A 26 -13.33 2.25 0.96
N LEU A 27 -14.05 2.14 -0.16
CA LEU A 27 -15.34 2.82 -0.35
C LEU A 27 -16.42 2.29 0.60
N VAL A 28 -16.45 0.97 0.85
CA VAL A 28 -17.34 0.39 1.86
C VAL A 28 -16.97 0.87 3.25
N ALA A 29 -15.67 0.91 3.60
CA ALA A 29 -15.21 1.42 4.88
C ALA A 29 -15.59 2.90 5.08
N LEU A 30 -15.45 3.72 4.03
CA LEU A 30 -15.91 5.13 4.01
C LEU A 30 -17.42 5.23 4.23
N LEU A 31 -18.23 4.47 3.47
CA LEU A 31 -19.69 4.51 3.53
C LEU A 31 -20.23 4.22 4.94
N PHE A 32 -19.61 3.26 5.64
CA PHE A 32 -20.01 2.86 6.99
C PHE A 32 -19.28 3.62 8.11
N GLY A 33 -18.39 4.57 7.77
CA GLY A 33 -17.57 5.26 8.76
C GLY A 33 -16.71 4.31 9.60
N LYS A 34 -16.29 3.18 9.01
CA LYS A 34 -15.53 2.13 9.70
C LYS A 34 -14.18 2.68 10.13
N ASP A 35 -13.81 2.41 11.38
CA ASP A 35 -12.44 2.58 11.86
C ASP A 35 -11.52 1.55 11.17
N ILE A 36 -10.58 2.04 10.36
CA ILE A 36 -9.63 1.22 9.61
C ILE A 36 -8.31 1.00 10.35
N SER A 37 -8.15 1.53 11.57
CA SER A 37 -6.91 1.41 12.35
C SER A 37 -6.52 -0.03 12.71
N ARG A 38 -7.50 -0.93 12.74
CA ARG A 38 -7.29 -2.37 12.97
C ARG A 38 -6.92 -3.12 11.69
N ASP A 39 -7.26 -2.58 10.54
CA ASP A 39 -6.99 -3.18 9.24
C ASP A 39 -5.60 -2.76 8.73
N PHE A 40 -5.20 -1.51 8.99
CA PHE A 40 -3.87 -0.99 8.71
C PHE A 40 -3.11 -0.72 10.01
N GLY A 41 -2.10 -1.55 10.28
CA GLY A 41 -1.28 -1.39 11.47
C GLY A 41 -0.60 -0.01 11.54
N GLY A 42 -0.60 0.59 12.73
CA GLY A 42 0.18 1.79 13.04
C GLY A 42 -0.58 3.11 12.83
N LEU A 43 -1.83 3.03 12.35
CA LEU A 43 -2.76 4.15 12.41
C LEU A 43 -3.13 4.49 13.85
N ASN A 44 -3.57 5.73 14.07
CA ASN A 44 -4.23 6.11 15.32
C ASN A 44 -5.52 5.31 15.53
N ASN A 45 -5.89 5.03 16.77
CA ASN A 45 -7.24 4.53 17.07
C ASN A 45 -8.31 5.50 16.55
N ASN A 46 -9.47 4.98 16.14
CA ASN A 46 -10.56 5.78 15.60
C ASN A 46 -10.16 6.56 14.34
N SER A 47 -9.72 5.83 13.31
CA SER A 47 -9.31 6.35 12.00
C SER A 47 -10.38 6.08 10.93
N PRO A 48 -11.53 6.77 10.91
CA PRO A 48 -12.48 6.69 9.81
C PRO A 48 -11.98 7.45 8.58
N ILE A 49 -12.28 6.89 7.41
CA ILE A 49 -11.99 7.52 6.12
C ILE A 49 -12.96 8.69 5.88
N LYS A 50 -12.42 9.79 5.38
CA LYS A 50 -13.15 11.00 4.98
C LYS A 50 -13.31 11.10 3.46
N ASN A 51 -12.26 10.75 2.73
CA ASN A 51 -12.23 10.83 1.27
C ASN A 51 -11.33 9.74 0.68
N VAL A 52 -11.66 9.26 -0.51
CA VAL A 52 -10.85 8.32 -1.28
C VAL A 52 -10.59 8.90 -2.67
N ALA A 53 -9.33 8.88 -3.10
CA ALA A 53 -8.91 9.27 -4.44
C ALA A 53 -8.20 8.10 -5.15
N PHE A 54 -8.36 8.06 -6.45
CA PHE A 54 -7.86 7.03 -7.37
C PHE A 54 -6.92 7.67 -8.38
N GLU A 55 -5.91 6.93 -8.85
CA GLU A 55 -5.05 7.35 -9.97
C GLU A 55 -4.53 8.79 -9.78
N THR A 56 -3.87 9.02 -8.65
CA THR A 56 -3.50 10.37 -8.21
C THR A 56 -2.23 10.86 -8.92
N ASN A 57 -2.05 12.18 -8.99
CA ASN A 57 -0.79 12.78 -9.45
C ASN A 57 0.32 12.73 -8.38
N ASP A 58 0.10 12.02 -7.26
CA ASP A 58 1.10 11.79 -6.23
C ASP A 58 2.14 10.76 -6.70
N SER A 59 3.26 10.63 -5.99
CA SER A 59 4.28 9.61 -6.33
C SER A 59 3.81 8.18 -6.03
N VAL A 60 2.85 8.03 -5.11
CA VAL A 60 2.07 6.81 -4.91
C VAL A 60 0.70 7.08 -5.50
N ASP A 61 0.44 6.47 -6.64
CA ASP A 61 -0.62 6.83 -7.57
C ASP A 61 -1.87 5.96 -7.44
N ASP A 62 -1.73 4.67 -7.09
CA ASP A 62 -2.84 3.72 -7.14
C ASP A 62 -4.08 4.18 -6.33
N LEU A 63 -3.92 4.43 -5.01
CA LEU A 63 -5.02 4.82 -4.12
C LEU A 63 -4.54 5.74 -2.98
N LYS A 64 -5.42 6.65 -2.56
CA LYS A 64 -5.21 7.56 -1.44
C LYS A 64 -6.48 7.67 -0.59
N ALA A 65 -6.33 7.55 0.72
CA ALA A 65 -7.42 7.79 1.68
C ALA A 65 -7.03 8.94 2.63
N GLU A 66 -7.85 9.99 2.67
CA GLU A 66 -7.76 11.03 3.71
C GLU A 66 -8.62 10.60 4.90
N LEU A 67 -8.07 10.70 6.10
CA LEU A 67 -8.77 10.39 7.35
C LEU A 67 -9.36 11.66 7.97
N ASN A 68 -10.32 11.49 8.89
CA ASN A 68 -10.96 12.62 9.57
C ASN A 68 -9.98 13.52 10.34
N ASP A 69 -8.86 12.96 10.84
CA ASP A 69 -7.80 13.70 11.53
C ASP A 69 -6.82 14.41 10.56
N LYS A 70 -7.15 14.44 9.25
CA LYS A 70 -6.35 14.98 8.15
C LYS A 70 -5.07 14.19 7.84
N SER A 71 -4.84 13.05 8.50
CA SER A 71 -3.79 12.16 8.07
C SER A 71 -4.14 11.49 6.75
N VAL A 72 -3.12 11.09 6.01
CA VAL A 72 -3.27 10.53 4.67
C VAL A 72 -2.66 9.14 4.61
N VAL A 73 -3.42 8.18 4.11
CA VAL A 73 -2.95 6.83 3.79
C VAL A 73 -2.74 6.73 2.29
N TYR A 74 -1.50 6.55 1.87
CA TYR A 74 -1.14 6.24 0.48
C TYR A 74 -1.01 4.73 0.35
N LEU A 75 -1.70 4.16 -0.63
CA LEU A 75 -1.66 2.72 -0.87
C LEU A 75 -1.06 2.46 -2.24
N GLN A 76 0.02 1.69 -2.28
CA GLN A 76 0.46 1.02 -3.50
C GLN A 76 -0.14 -0.39 -3.50
N VAL A 77 -0.88 -0.73 -4.54
CA VAL A 77 -1.55 -2.00 -4.71
C VAL A 77 -0.78 -2.86 -5.71
N LYS A 78 -0.31 -4.02 -5.25
CA LYS A 78 0.35 -5.01 -6.10
C LYS A 78 -0.24 -6.37 -5.81
N ARG A 79 -0.90 -6.99 -6.79
CA ARG A 79 -1.48 -8.34 -6.61
C ARG A 79 -0.45 -9.33 -6.05
N SER A 80 0.74 -9.38 -6.66
CA SER A 80 1.88 -10.13 -6.13
C SER A 80 3.16 -9.31 -6.26
N ILE A 81 4.03 -9.38 -5.27
CA ILE A 81 5.35 -8.73 -5.24
C ILE A 81 6.35 -9.60 -4.48
N ASN A 82 7.61 -9.56 -4.91
CA ASN A 82 8.70 -10.30 -4.30
C ASN A 82 9.68 -9.33 -3.60
N LEU A 83 10.12 -9.68 -2.40
CA LEU A 83 11.20 -8.95 -1.74
C LEU A 83 12.48 -9.11 -2.56
N SER A 84 13.10 -8.00 -2.95
CA SER A 84 14.24 -8.00 -3.85
C SER A 84 15.16 -6.82 -3.62
N THR A 85 16.46 -7.04 -3.77
CA THR A 85 17.50 -5.99 -3.79
C THR A 85 17.77 -5.48 -5.21
N ASN A 86 17.16 -6.06 -6.24
CA ASN A 86 17.34 -5.63 -7.62
C ASN A 86 16.67 -4.26 -7.83
N VAL A 87 17.44 -3.28 -8.32
CA VAL A 87 16.99 -1.90 -8.57
C VAL A 87 15.88 -1.79 -9.61
N ASN A 88 15.76 -2.79 -10.48
CA ASN A 88 14.71 -2.85 -11.51
C ASN A 88 13.46 -3.61 -11.05
N SER A 89 13.47 -4.18 -9.84
CA SER A 89 12.33 -4.90 -9.28
C SER A 89 11.17 -3.98 -8.95
N ASP A 90 9.95 -4.52 -8.98
CA ASP A 90 8.76 -3.77 -8.59
C ASP A 90 8.79 -3.38 -7.10
N PHE A 91 9.40 -4.21 -6.25
CA PHE A 91 9.63 -3.86 -4.85
C PHE A 91 10.49 -2.60 -4.71
N HIS A 92 11.62 -2.53 -5.42
CA HIS A 92 12.48 -1.35 -5.40
C HIS A 92 11.74 -0.10 -5.90
N LYS A 93 10.94 -0.23 -6.98
CA LYS A 93 10.12 0.87 -7.50
C LYS A 93 9.10 1.37 -6.47
N THR A 94 8.37 0.46 -5.83
CA THR A 94 7.42 0.81 -4.76
C THR A 94 8.11 1.54 -3.60
N MET A 95 9.24 1.04 -3.12
CA MET A 95 10.00 1.71 -2.06
C MET A 95 10.46 3.11 -2.49
N LYS A 96 10.91 3.27 -3.74
CA LYS A 96 11.29 4.58 -4.29
C LYS A 96 10.10 5.55 -4.35
N GLN A 97 8.91 5.07 -4.72
CA GLN A 97 7.67 5.86 -4.70
C GLN A 97 7.31 6.31 -3.28
N PHE A 98 7.37 5.41 -2.30
CA PHE A 98 7.14 5.73 -0.89
C PHE A 98 8.11 6.78 -0.36
N ILE A 99 9.41 6.60 -0.60
CA ILE A 99 10.45 7.55 -0.18
C ILE A 99 10.21 8.91 -0.83
N LYS A 100 9.92 8.95 -2.14
CA LYS A 100 9.66 10.19 -2.86
C LYS A 100 8.44 10.92 -2.27
N GLN A 101 7.34 10.20 -2.04
CA GLN A 101 6.13 10.79 -1.46
C GLN A 101 6.38 11.33 -0.05
N PHE A 102 7.09 10.56 0.79
CA PHE A 102 7.48 10.97 2.14
C PHE A 102 8.33 12.25 2.11
N VAL A 103 9.33 12.31 1.22
CA VAL A 103 10.22 13.47 1.10
C VAL A 103 9.47 14.72 0.62
N SER A 104 8.50 14.57 -0.29
CA SER A 104 7.69 15.68 -0.78
C SER A 104 6.70 16.23 0.26
N HIS A 105 6.32 15.44 1.27
CA HIS A 105 5.28 15.78 2.24
C HIS A 105 5.73 15.54 3.69
N LYS A 106 6.99 15.81 4.03
CA LYS A 106 7.61 15.47 5.33
C LYS A 106 6.88 15.99 6.57
N HIS A 107 6.13 17.07 6.43
CA HIS A 107 5.40 17.70 7.55
C HIS A 107 3.96 17.19 7.71
N SER A 108 3.48 16.36 6.78
CA SER A 108 2.15 15.75 6.86
C SER A 108 2.23 14.39 7.55
N LYS A 109 1.20 14.07 8.34
CA LYS A 109 1.07 12.74 8.92
C LYS A 109 0.64 11.75 7.83
N ASN A 110 1.62 11.07 7.26
CA ASN A 110 1.42 10.15 6.14
C ASN A 110 1.66 8.70 6.58
N TYR A 111 0.83 7.82 6.07
CA TYR A 111 0.95 6.38 6.20
C TYR A 111 1.12 5.76 4.82
N PHE A 112 1.99 4.75 4.71
CA PHE A 112 2.31 4.08 3.45
C PHE A 112 1.94 2.61 3.58
N VAL A 113 1.05 2.15 2.71
CA VAL A 113 0.54 0.78 2.73
C VAL A 113 0.91 0.11 1.41
N LEU A 114 1.60 -1.02 1.49
CA LEU A 114 1.77 -1.94 0.36
C LEU A 114 0.68 -3.01 0.46
N ALA A 115 -0.39 -2.84 -0.31
CA ALA A 115 -1.51 -3.78 -0.34
C ALA A 115 -1.20 -4.94 -1.31
N THR A 116 -1.21 -6.17 -0.82
CA THR A 116 -0.89 -7.36 -1.61
C THR A 116 -1.88 -8.49 -1.37
N SER A 117 -2.09 -9.35 -2.39
CA SER A 117 -2.93 -10.54 -2.22
C SER A 117 -2.17 -11.63 -1.48
N SER A 118 -2.86 -12.73 -1.16
CA SER A 118 -2.23 -13.95 -0.63
C SER A 118 -1.20 -14.59 -1.57
N ASP A 119 -1.18 -14.21 -2.86
CA ASP A 119 -0.23 -14.71 -3.86
C ASP A 119 1.15 -14.03 -3.76
N THR A 120 1.31 -13.04 -2.88
CA THR A 120 2.60 -12.41 -2.62
C THR A 120 3.55 -13.34 -1.87
N SER A 121 4.85 -13.17 -2.12
CA SER A 121 5.91 -13.88 -1.40
C SER A 121 5.74 -13.79 0.12
N SER A 122 5.93 -14.91 0.82
CA SER A 122 5.99 -14.95 2.29
C SER A 122 7.07 -14.03 2.88
N LYS A 123 8.14 -13.74 2.12
CA LYS A 123 9.18 -12.79 2.53
C LYS A 123 8.63 -11.37 2.68
N VAL A 124 7.62 -11.00 1.90
CA VAL A 124 6.94 -9.70 1.99
C VAL A 124 5.79 -9.78 3.00
N SER A 125 4.87 -10.75 2.84
CA SER A 125 3.65 -10.81 3.65
C SER A 125 3.88 -11.25 5.11
N LYS A 126 5.00 -11.94 5.40
CA LYS A 126 5.34 -12.42 6.75
C LYS A 126 6.63 -11.82 7.28
N ASP A 127 7.75 -12.01 6.58
CA ASP A 127 9.06 -11.69 7.17
C ASP A 127 9.29 -10.19 7.26
N LEU A 128 9.11 -9.45 6.16
CA LEU A 128 9.19 -7.99 6.15
C LEU A 128 8.16 -7.39 7.10
N PHE A 129 6.91 -7.88 7.07
CA PHE A 129 5.87 -7.43 7.99
C PHE A 129 6.29 -7.57 9.45
N LYS A 130 6.79 -8.75 9.86
CA LYS A 130 7.28 -8.98 11.22
C LYS A 130 8.41 -8.02 11.61
N ILE A 131 9.36 -7.77 10.72
CA ILE A 131 10.48 -6.84 11.00
C ILE A 131 9.93 -5.43 11.22
N LEU A 132 9.05 -4.94 10.35
CA LEU A 132 8.46 -3.60 10.47
C LEU A 132 7.61 -3.46 11.73
N GLU A 133 6.83 -4.48 12.09
CA GLU A 133 6.07 -4.53 13.33
C GLU A 133 6.98 -4.52 14.56
N SER A 134 8.05 -5.31 14.55
CA SER A 134 9.04 -5.32 15.64
C SER A 134 9.70 -3.96 15.84
N ILE A 135 10.05 -3.26 14.76
CA ILE A 135 10.60 -1.90 14.81
C ILE A 135 9.56 -0.93 15.38
N ARG A 136 8.31 -1.02 14.93
CA ARG A 136 7.22 -0.14 15.40
C ARG A 136 6.95 -0.31 16.90
N LEU A 137 6.99 -1.54 17.40
CA LEU A 137 6.77 -1.85 18.81
C LEU A 137 8.00 -1.57 19.68
N ASN A 138 9.21 -1.57 19.11
CA ASN A 138 10.48 -1.35 19.81
C ASN A 138 11.30 -0.20 19.20
N PRO A 139 10.85 1.06 19.33
CA PRO A 139 11.50 2.21 18.68
C PRO A 139 12.92 2.50 19.17
N HIS A 140 13.38 1.90 20.28
CA HIS A 140 14.70 2.11 20.87
C HIS A 140 15.77 1.09 20.45
N SER A 141 15.45 0.10 19.61
CA SER A 141 16.42 -0.92 19.15
C SER A 141 17.19 -0.52 17.89
N ALA A 142 16.86 0.62 17.29
CA ALA A 142 17.46 1.13 16.06
C ALA A 142 18.33 2.36 16.38
N GLY A 143 19.43 2.12 17.10
CA GLY A 143 20.50 3.09 17.38
C GLY A 143 21.84 2.48 17.03
#